data_AF-A0A183DD25-F1
#
_entry.id   AF-A0A183DD25-F1
#
_cell.length_a   1.000
_cell.length_b   1.000
_cell.length_c   1.000
_cell.angle_alpha   90.00
_cell.angle_beta   90.00
_cell.angle_gamma   90.00
#
_symmetry.space_group_name_H-M   'P 1'
#
loop_
_entity.id
_entity.type
_entity.pdbx_description
1 polymer ?
#
loop_
_entity_poly.entity_id
_entity_poly.type
_entity_poly.pdbx_seq_one_letter_code
_entity_poly.pdbx_strand_id
1 'polypeptide(L)' 'MQFGRISDETFTMDFRYPLSALQAFGIAMTSFHGKIACE' A
#
# COMPACT_ATOMS: atom_id res chain seq x y z
N MET A 1 0.00 7.90 6.18
CA MET A 1 -0.52 7.02 5.13
C MET A 1 -1.21 5.87 5.82
N GLN A 2 -2.41 5.51 5.36
CA GLN A 2 -3.18 4.35 5.79
C GLN A 2 -3.36 3.45 4.58
N PHE A 3 -3.06 2.17 4.74
CA PHE A 3 -3.15 1.17 3.67
C PHE A 3 -3.84 -0.07 4.22
N GLY A 4 -4.86 -0.57 3.53
CA GLY A 4 -5.66 -1.69 4.02
C GLY A 4 -6.37 -2.44 2.90
N ARG A 5 -6.64 -3.74 3.12
CA ARG A 5 -7.41 -4.58 2.20
C ARG A 5 -8.91 -4.37 2.47
N ILE A 6 -9.68 -4.13 1.42
CA ILE A 6 -11.16 -4.00 1.50
C ILE A 6 -11.90 -5.11 0.76
N SER A 7 -11.24 -5.77 -0.20
CA SER A 7 -11.74 -6.96 -0.91
C SER A 7 -10.57 -7.85 -1.32
N ASP A 8 -10.82 -9.00 -1.94
CA ASP A 8 -9.77 -9.97 -2.22
C ASP A 8 -8.59 -9.38 -3.03
N GLU A 9 -8.87 -8.55 -4.02
CA GLU A 9 -7.85 -7.93 -4.88
C GLU A 9 -7.88 -6.40 -4.81
N THR A 10 -8.53 -5.83 -3.79
CA THR A 10 -8.73 -4.38 -3.69
C THR A 10 -8.26 -3.84 -2.34
N PHE A 11 -7.46 -2.78 -2.41
CA PHE A 11 -6.86 -2.12 -1.26
C PHE A 11 -7.18 -0.62 -1.28
N THR A 12 -7.44 -0.04 -0.12
CA THR A 12 -7.53 1.41 0.07
C THR A 12 -6.17 1.95 0.46
N MET A 13 -5.87 3.16 -0.03
CA MET A 13 -4.62 3.86 0.25
C MET A 13 -4.90 5.35 0.46
N ASP A 14 -4.98 5.75 1.72
CA ASP A 14 -5.14 7.14 2.11
C ASP A 14 -3.79 7.75 2.48
N PHE A 15 -3.43 8.85 1.85
CA PHE A 15 -2.20 9.58 2.16
C PHE A 15 -2.49 11.07 2.30
N ARG A 16 -1.62 11.76 3.03
CA ARG A 16 -1.72 13.19 3.30
C ARG A 16 -0.37 13.83 3.05
N TYR A 17 -0.36 15.13 2.81
CA TYR A 17 0.86 15.92 2.75
C TYR A 17 1.77 15.59 3.96
N PRO A 18 3.08 15.38 3.76
CA PRO A 18 3.87 15.72 2.58
C PRO A 18 3.99 14.65 1.48
N LEU A 19 3.28 13.53 1.58
CA LEU A 19 3.41 12.46 0.58
C LEU A 19 2.70 12.81 -0.73
N SER A 20 3.36 12.55 -1.86
CA SER A 20 2.70 12.47 -3.15
C SER A 20 2.04 11.10 -3.37
N ALA A 21 1.09 11.02 -4.29
CA ALA A 21 0.44 9.76 -4.67
C ALA A 21 1.46 8.70 -5.11
N LEU A 22 2.49 9.11 -5.86
CA LEU A 22 3.53 8.20 -6.35
C LEU A 22 4.40 7.65 -5.21
N GLN A 23 4.78 8.50 -4.25
CA GLN A 23 5.56 8.05 -3.09
C GLN A 23 4.75 7.08 -2.22
N ALA A 24 3.49 7.43 -1.93
CA ALA A 24 2.59 6.55 -1.18
C ALA A 24 2.39 5.22 -1.91
N PHE A 25 2.18 5.23 -3.22
CA PHE A 25 2.04 4.01 -4.02
C PHE A 25 3.29 3.13 -3.96
N GLY A 26 4.48 3.72 -4.12
CA GLY A 26 5.75 2.98 -3.99
C GLY A 26 5.90 2.31 -2.62
N ILE A 27 5.51 2.99 -1.53
CA ILE A 27 5.51 2.43 -0.17
C ILE A 27 4.49 1.28 -0.03
N ALA A 28 3.31 1.40 -0.62
CA ALA A 28 2.33 0.31 -0.59
C ALA A 28 2.84 -0.94 -1.33
N MET A 29 3.51 -0.75 -2.48
CA MET A 29 4.09 -1.83 -3.28
C MET A 29 5.14 -2.66 -2.50
N THR A 30 5.92 -2.04 -1.60
CA THR A 30 6.88 -2.79 -0.76
C THR A 30 6.18 -3.73 0.23
N SER A 31 4.96 -3.38 0.67
CA SER A 31 4.17 -4.21 1.59
C SER A 31 3.69 -5.50 0.93
N PHE A 32 3.53 -5.50 -0.40
CA PHE A 32 3.27 -6.73 -1.16
C PHE A 32 4.53 -7.58 -1.28
N HIS A 33 5.69 -6.96 -1.55
CA HIS A 33 6.96 -7.68 -1.66
C HIS A 33 7.35 -8.45 -0.38
N GLY A 34 6.94 -8.00 0.81
CA GLY A 34 7.24 -8.68 2.08
C GLY A 34 6.38 -9.90 2.41
N LYS A 35 5.25 -10.11 1.71
CA LYS A 35 4.35 -11.26 1.93
C LYS A 35 4.41 -12.32 0.82
N ILE A 36 4.98 -12.02 -0.34
CA ILE A 36 5.23 -13.05 -1.38
C ILE A 36 6.34 -14.07 -1.01
N ALA A 37 7.00 -13.91 0.14
CA ALA A 37 8.02 -14.83 0.65
C ALA A 37 7.57 -15.64 1.88
N CYS A 38 6.37 -15.43 2.41
CA CYS A 38 5.86 -16.20 3.53
C CYS A 38 4.32 -16.25 3.48
N GLU A 39 3.82 -16.94 2.46
CA GLU A 39 2.60 -17.72 2.52
C GLU A 39 2.90 -19.12 1.97
#